data_AF-A0A4Y9ZWT7-F1
#
_entry.id   AF-A0A4Y9ZWT7-F1
#
_cell.length_a   1.000
_cell.length_b   1.000
_cell.length_c   1.000
_cell.angle_alpha   90.00
_cell.angle_beta   90.00
_cell.angle_gamma   90.00
#
_symmetry.space_group_name_H-M   'P 1'
#
loop_
_entity.id
_entity.type
_entity.pdbx_description
1 polymer ?
#
loop_
_entity_poly.entity_id
_entity_poly.type
_entity_poly.pdbx_seq_one_letter_code
_entity_poly.pdbx_strand_id
1 'polypeptide(L)'
;MMDVCITLLQNDTKVFILFAEPFGDEAYAGLDLVKRTVTDVPRLNDQPPKGKAGSAKKPAAAPFGASKPTKVAKNPLFEARPKNFGIGQDIQHKTDLTRFVKWPEYVRLQRQKVILSQRLKVPPAIAQFTHTLDKNTATQLFKLLDKYRPETKQEKKARLDAVAKATAEGQEQKETKKPHFVKYGLNHCVALVEAKKASLVVIAHDVDPIELVVFLPALCRKMGVPYVIVKGKARLGTVVHKKTAAVVTLQDVRSEDERELATLVQASKANFSDKYEEQRRQWGGGLRGNKSKEMLRKRAKASGQTLSAATVGKL
;
A
#
# COMPACT_ATOMS: atom_id res chain seq x y z
N MET A 1 68.52 2.16 3.96
CA MET A 1 68.90 1.47 5.20
C MET A 1 67.86 0.38 5.42
N MET A 2 68.28 -0.87 5.17
CA MET A 2 67.60 -2.15 5.43
C MET A 2 66.32 -2.39 4.60
N ASP A 3 66.46 -2.89 3.37
CA ASP A 3 66.56 -4.31 2.96
C ASP A 3 65.21 -5.04 2.96
N VAL A 4 64.55 -5.01 1.81
CA VAL A 4 63.42 -5.90 1.47
C VAL A 4 64.00 -7.08 0.72
N CYS A 5 64.15 -8.21 1.41
CA CYS A 5 64.54 -9.48 0.80
C CYS A 5 63.31 -10.07 0.06
N ILE A 6 63.32 -9.97 -1.27
CA ILE A 6 62.35 -10.62 -2.16
C ILE A 6 62.84 -12.05 -2.40
N THR A 7 62.12 -13.04 -1.86
CA THR A 7 62.21 -14.42 -2.33
C THR A 7 60.98 -14.73 -3.18
N LEU A 8 61.23 -14.86 -4.48
CA LEU A 8 60.34 -15.48 -5.47
C LEU A 8 60.22 -16.97 -5.15
N LEU A 9 58.99 -17.46 -4.95
CA LEU A 9 58.69 -18.86 -5.19
C LEU A 9 57.32 -18.99 -5.86
N GLN A 10 57.38 -19.76 -6.94
CA GLN A 10 56.43 -19.89 -8.02
C GLN A 10 55.36 -20.93 -7.67
N ASN A 11 54.12 -20.63 -8.06
CA ASN A 11 52.99 -21.52 -8.36
C ASN A 11 51.72 -21.38 -7.49
N ASP A 12 50.66 -21.07 -8.22
CA ASP A 12 49.27 -21.51 -8.07
C ASP A 12 48.41 -21.02 -6.89
N THR A 13 47.65 -19.97 -7.22
CA THR A 13 46.22 -19.75 -6.94
C THR A 13 45.62 -20.03 -5.56
N LYS A 14 45.07 -18.92 -5.01
CA LYS A 14 44.01 -18.76 -3.99
C LYS A 14 44.50 -18.68 -2.54
N VAL A 15 44.73 -17.45 -2.10
CA VAL A 15 44.87 -17.08 -0.69
C VAL A 15 43.55 -16.55 -0.14
N PHE A 16 43.07 -17.23 0.90
CA PHE A 16 42.03 -16.84 1.84
C PHE A 16 42.75 -16.16 3.03
N ILE A 17 42.40 -14.92 3.40
CA ILE A 17 42.82 -14.33 4.68
C ILE A 17 41.62 -13.58 5.32
N LEU A 18 41.29 -14.02 6.53
CA LEU A 18 40.46 -13.39 7.57
C LEU A 18 41.09 -12.08 8.09
N PHE A 19 40.27 -11.11 8.53
CA PHE A 19 40.42 -10.30 9.77
C PHE A 19 39.19 -9.36 9.86
N ALA A 20 38.26 -9.59 10.77
CA ALA A 20 38.10 -8.94 12.09
C ALA A 20 37.49 -7.50 12.01
N GLU A 21 36.34 -7.30 12.68
CA GLU A 21 35.62 -6.03 12.85
C GLU A 21 36.43 -4.97 13.63
N PRO A 22 36.09 -3.68 13.49
CA PRO A 22 35.24 -3.09 14.53
C PRO A 22 34.13 -2.15 14.02
N PHE A 23 33.09 -2.10 14.85
CA PHE A 23 32.18 -0.97 15.12
C PHE A 23 32.73 0.43 14.78
N GLY A 24 31.86 1.30 14.25
CA GLY A 24 32.05 2.74 14.33
C GLY A 24 31.54 3.50 13.12
N ASP A 25 30.39 4.13 13.27
CA ASP A 25 29.88 5.22 12.44
C ASP A 25 30.97 6.29 12.22
N GLU A 26 31.34 6.57 10.96
CA GLU A 26 31.81 7.87 10.47
C GLU A 26 32.33 7.74 9.03
N ALA A 27 31.42 7.70 8.05
CA ALA A 27 31.82 7.92 6.66
C ALA A 27 30.63 8.33 5.78
N TYR A 28 29.88 9.38 6.11
CA TYR A 28 29.13 10.20 5.14
C TYR A 28 28.80 11.58 5.75
N ALA A 29 29.82 12.34 6.11
CA ALA A 29 29.69 13.78 6.27
C ALA A 29 30.07 14.44 4.94
N GLY A 30 29.07 14.99 4.24
CA GLY A 30 29.29 15.78 3.04
C GLY A 30 28.39 15.39 1.87
N LEU A 31 27.08 15.57 2.02
CA LEU A 31 26.22 16.06 0.93
C LEU A 31 24.84 16.46 1.49
N ASP A 32 24.82 17.47 2.38
CA ASP A 32 23.59 18.21 2.65
C ASP A 32 23.33 19.17 1.49
N LEU A 33 22.63 18.68 0.47
CA LEU A 33 21.96 19.55 -0.49
C LEU A 33 20.68 18.88 -1.02
N VAL A 34 19.57 19.25 -0.37
CA VAL A 34 18.21 19.33 -0.92
C VAL A 34 17.51 17.99 -1.24
N LYS A 35 16.85 17.46 -0.21
CA LYS A 35 15.62 16.66 -0.36
C LYS A 35 14.54 17.50 -1.06
N ARG A 36 14.41 17.36 -2.39
CA ARG A 36 13.18 17.73 -3.11
C ARG A 36 12.19 16.57 -2.99
N THR A 37 11.28 16.67 -2.02
CA THR A 37 10.08 15.83 -1.99
C THR A 37 9.17 16.20 -3.16
N VAL A 38 8.60 15.18 -3.79
CA VAL A 38 7.58 15.26 -4.85
C VAL A 38 6.26 15.75 -4.24
N THR A 39 6.21 17.02 -3.87
CA THR A 39 4.98 17.69 -3.37
C THR A 39 4.75 19.08 -3.96
N ASP A 40 5.70 19.67 -4.69
CA ASP A 40 5.53 21.02 -5.25
C ASP A 40 5.16 21.02 -6.74
N VAL A 41 3.97 20.50 -7.04
CA VAL A 41 3.25 20.89 -8.26
C VAL A 41 1.84 21.28 -7.85
N PRO A 42 1.48 22.58 -7.84
CA PRO A 42 0.12 22.98 -7.53
C PRO A 42 -0.81 22.46 -8.63
N ARG A 43 -1.72 21.57 -8.25
CA ARG A 43 -2.85 21.18 -9.10
C ARG A 43 -3.77 22.39 -9.21
N LEU A 44 -4.32 22.62 -10.40
CA LEU A 44 -5.10 23.82 -10.79
C LEU A 44 -6.38 24.08 -9.95
N ASN A 45 -6.66 23.27 -8.92
CA ASN A 45 -7.85 23.38 -8.06
C ASN A 45 -7.56 23.61 -6.57
N ASP A 46 -6.31 23.78 -6.15
CA ASP A 46 -5.96 24.17 -4.76
C ASP A 46 -5.70 25.68 -4.65
N GLN A 47 -6.55 26.50 -5.27
CA GLN A 47 -6.59 27.94 -4.97
C GLN A 47 -7.34 28.12 -3.64
N PRO A 48 -6.75 28.73 -2.60
CA PRO A 48 -7.49 29.07 -1.39
C PRO A 48 -8.66 30.00 -1.75
N PRO A 49 -9.83 29.87 -1.10
CA PRO A 49 -10.97 30.72 -1.40
C PRO A 49 -10.56 32.19 -1.19
N LYS A 50 -10.77 33.02 -2.22
CA LYS A 50 -10.58 34.48 -2.11
C LYS A 50 -11.42 34.99 -0.94
N GLY A 51 -10.75 35.35 0.15
CA GLY A 51 -11.39 35.92 1.32
C GLY A 51 -12.15 37.19 0.94
N LYS A 52 -13.46 37.21 1.25
CA LYS A 52 -14.26 38.44 1.23
C LYS A 52 -13.64 39.43 2.22
N ALA A 53 -13.44 40.67 1.78
CA ALA A 53 -12.96 41.76 2.62
C ALA A 53 -14.00 42.05 3.73
N GLY A 54 -13.70 41.60 4.95
CA GLY A 54 -14.42 41.99 6.15
C GLY A 54 -13.97 43.36 6.62
N SER A 55 -14.92 44.24 6.88
CA SER A 55 -14.69 45.58 7.42
C SER A 55 -14.16 45.50 8.85
N ALA A 56 -12.88 45.78 9.04
CA ALA A 56 -12.30 46.05 10.36
C ALA A 56 -12.03 47.55 10.48
N LYS A 57 -12.75 48.22 11.40
CA LYS A 57 -12.49 49.61 11.82
C LYS A 57 -11.07 49.72 12.35
N LYS A 58 -10.22 50.55 11.72
CA LYS A 58 -8.94 51.00 12.26
C LYS A 58 -9.09 52.44 12.80
N PRO A 59 -8.43 52.79 13.92
CA PRO A 59 -8.43 54.15 14.46
C PRO A 59 -7.76 55.13 13.48
N ALA A 60 -8.21 56.39 13.50
CA ALA A 60 -7.84 57.43 12.54
C ALA A 60 -6.31 57.66 12.47
N ALA A 61 -5.79 57.80 11.24
CA ALA A 61 -4.39 58.07 10.99
C ALA A 61 -4.03 59.53 11.31
N ALA A 62 -2.90 59.72 12.00
CA ALA A 62 -2.35 61.04 12.32
C ALA A 62 -1.91 61.80 11.04
N PRO A 63 -2.00 63.15 11.01
CA PRO A 63 -1.76 63.95 9.82
C PRO A 63 -0.27 64.28 9.70
N PHE A 64 0.56 63.28 9.42
CA PHE A 64 1.96 63.55 9.05
C PHE A 64 2.33 62.77 7.80
N GLY A 65 2.61 63.54 6.74
CA GLY A 65 3.38 63.14 5.57
C GLY A 65 2.83 61.96 4.80
N ALA A 66 2.04 62.21 3.76
CA ALA A 66 1.89 61.27 2.67
C ALA A 66 3.29 60.91 2.16
N SER A 67 3.80 59.73 2.52
CA SER A 67 4.94 59.15 1.82
C SER A 67 4.47 58.96 0.39
N LYS A 68 4.98 59.84 -0.50
CA LYS A 68 4.72 59.75 -1.94
C LYS A 68 4.94 58.28 -2.33
N PRO A 69 4.01 57.64 -3.07
CA PRO A 69 4.26 56.31 -3.58
C PRO A 69 5.54 56.41 -4.39
N THR A 70 6.61 55.80 -3.89
CA THR A 70 7.89 55.74 -4.59
C THR A 70 7.58 54.99 -5.88
N LYS A 71 7.40 55.74 -6.98
CA LYS A 71 7.21 55.17 -8.31
C LYS A 71 8.46 54.31 -8.54
N VAL A 72 8.30 52.99 -8.43
CA VAL A 72 9.35 52.05 -8.83
C VAL A 72 9.74 52.46 -10.24
N ALA A 73 10.96 52.95 -10.41
CA ALA A 73 11.45 53.42 -11.69
C ALA A 73 11.37 52.24 -12.67
N LYS A 74 10.39 52.26 -13.57
CA LYS A 74 10.28 51.25 -14.63
C LYS A 74 11.41 51.55 -15.59
N ASN A 75 12.43 50.70 -15.59
CA ASN A 75 13.52 50.80 -16.55
C ASN A 75 12.91 50.69 -17.96
N PRO A 76 13.07 51.71 -18.84
CA PRO A 76 12.49 51.71 -20.18
C PRO A 76 13.01 50.55 -21.06
N LEU A 77 14.10 49.90 -20.66
CA LEU A 77 14.65 48.73 -21.35
C LEU A 77 13.86 47.43 -21.09
N PHE A 78 13.00 47.38 -20.08
CA PHE A 78 12.20 46.19 -19.77
C PHE A 78 10.77 46.34 -20.29
N GLU A 79 10.55 45.82 -21.50
CA GLU A 79 9.24 45.78 -22.14
C GLU A 79 8.53 44.43 -21.92
N ALA A 80 7.22 44.46 -21.69
CA ALA A 80 6.41 43.24 -21.64
C ALA A 80 6.18 42.72 -23.06
N ARG A 81 6.69 41.52 -23.35
CA ARG A 81 6.51 40.84 -24.65
C ARG A 81 5.72 39.54 -24.45
N PRO A 82 4.38 39.62 -24.24
CA PRO A 82 3.56 38.43 -24.04
C PRO A 82 3.51 37.61 -25.33
N LYS A 83 3.70 36.29 -25.18
CA LYS A 83 3.56 35.35 -26.30
C LYS A 83 2.11 34.93 -26.46
N ASN A 84 1.66 34.79 -27.70
CA ASN A 84 0.35 34.26 -28.05
C ASN A 84 0.46 32.77 -28.40
N PHE A 85 -0.05 31.91 -27.52
CA PHE A 85 -0.07 30.45 -27.73
C PHE A 85 -1.32 29.95 -28.46
N GLY A 86 -1.97 30.80 -29.25
CA GLY A 86 -3.01 30.40 -30.19
C GLY A 86 -2.48 29.46 -31.28
N ILE A 87 -3.40 28.84 -32.03
CA ILE A 87 -3.03 27.96 -33.15
C ILE A 87 -2.33 28.81 -34.24
N GLY A 88 -1.13 28.40 -34.66
CA GLY A 88 -0.38 29.06 -35.74
C GLY A 88 0.36 30.35 -35.34
N GLN A 89 0.47 30.65 -34.04
CA GLN A 89 1.16 31.83 -33.52
C GLN A 89 2.54 31.41 -32.93
N ASP A 90 2.81 31.74 -31.67
CA ASP A 90 4.08 31.38 -31.02
C ASP A 90 4.19 29.88 -30.71
N ILE A 91 5.43 29.40 -30.56
CA ILE A 91 5.73 28.03 -30.11
C ILE A 91 5.06 27.77 -28.76
N GLN A 92 4.31 26.68 -28.68
CA GLN A 92 3.65 26.23 -27.46
C GLN A 92 4.66 26.09 -26.32
N HIS A 93 4.29 26.60 -25.15
CA HIS A 93 5.05 26.35 -23.93
C HIS A 93 5.05 24.85 -23.60
N LYS A 94 6.04 24.41 -22.82
CA LYS A 94 6.13 23.01 -22.37
C LYS A 94 4.96 22.72 -21.42
N THR A 95 4.13 21.74 -21.76
CA THR A 95 2.98 21.27 -20.96
C THR A 95 3.23 19.84 -20.47
N ASP A 96 2.40 19.38 -19.53
CA ASP A 96 2.42 17.97 -19.11
C ASP A 96 1.90 17.06 -20.25
N LEU A 97 2.83 16.33 -20.86
CA LEU A 97 2.55 15.39 -21.95
C LEU A 97 2.35 13.94 -21.47
N THR A 98 2.36 13.65 -20.16
CA THR A 98 2.32 12.28 -19.61
C THR A 98 1.18 11.40 -20.16
N ARG A 99 0.03 12.01 -20.49
CA ARG A 99 -1.11 11.32 -21.12
C ARG A 99 -0.86 10.89 -22.58
N PHE A 100 -0.01 11.62 -23.30
CA PHE A 100 0.28 11.42 -24.73
C PHE A 100 1.61 10.69 -24.99
N VAL A 101 2.40 10.45 -23.94
CA VAL A 101 3.63 9.66 -24.03
C VAL A 101 3.34 8.26 -24.57
N LYS A 102 4.18 7.81 -25.51
CA LYS A 102 4.23 6.40 -25.92
C LYS A 102 4.90 5.59 -24.81
N TRP A 103 4.08 5.03 -23.93
CA TRP A 103 4.56 4.25 -22.79
C TRP A 103 5.28 2.95 -23.22
N PRO A 104 6.33 2.52 -22.49
CA PRO A 104 6.96 1.22 -22.68
C PRO A 104 5.95 0.07 -22.65
N GLU A 105 6.26 -1.02 -23.34
CA GLU A 105 5.34 -2.14 -23.54
C GLU A 105 4.83 -2.75 -22.23
N TYR A 106 5.71 -3.03 -21.26
CA TYR A 106 5.31 -3.60 -19.97
C TYR A 106 4.30 -2.71 -19.21
N VAL A 107 4.44 -1.38 -19.28
CA VAL A 107 3.50 -0.43 -18.67
C VAL A 107 2.15 -0.48 -19.38
N ARG A 108 2.17 -0.54 -20.74
CA ARG A 108 0.94 -0.66 -21.54
C ARG A 108 0.20 -1.96 -21.20
N LEU A 109 0.90 -3.09 -21.16
CA LEU A 109 0.33 -4.40 -20.84
C LEU A 109 -0.28 -4.43 -19.43
N GLN A 110 0.43 -3.92 -18.42
CA GLN A 110 -0.10 -3.86 -17.05
C GLN A 110 -1.36 -2.99 -16.95
N ARG A 111 -1.38 -1.82 -17.60
CA ARG A 111 -2.55 -0.94 -17.63
C ARG A 111 -3.72 -1.58 -18.39
N GLN A 112 -3.45 -2.23 -19.53
CA GLN A 112 -4.44 -2.95 -20.31
C GLN A 112 -5.04 -4.12 -19.52
N LYS A 113 -4.23 -4.90 -18.78
CA LYS A 113 -4.69 -5.98 -17.88
C LYS A 113 -5.73 -5.45 -16.88
N VAL A 114 -5.42 -4.35 -16.19
CA VAL A 114 -6.35 -3.73 -15.21
C VAL A 114 -7.62 -3.21 -15.88
N ILE A 115 -7.50 -2.56 -17.04
CA ILE A 115 -8.67 -2.07 -17.79
C ILE A 115 -9.55 -3.24 -18.23
N LEU A 116 -8.96 -4.30 -18.75
CA LEU A 116 -9.67 -5.47 -19.24
C LEU A 116 -10.44 -6.16 -18.12
N SER A 117 -9.85 -6.33 -16.93
CA SER A 117 -10.56 -6.84 -15.75
C SER A 117 -11.74 -5.95 -15.32
N GLN A 118 -11.69 -4.64 -15.55
CA GLN A 118 -12.83 -3.74 -15.28
C GLN A 118 -13.92 -3.81 -16.35
N ARG A 119 -13.55 -4.03 -17.63
CA ARG A 119 -14.48 -4.03 -18.77
C ARG A 119 -15.21 -5.35 -18.93
N LEU A 120 -14.51 -6.46 -18.75
CA LEU A 120 -15.12 -7.78 -18.86
C LEU A 120 -16.08 -8.03 -17.71
N LYS A 121 -17.07 -8.88 -17.94
CA LYS A 121 -17.92 -9.42 -16.88
C LYS A 121 -17.08 -10.44 -16.12
N VAL A 122 -16.83 -10.15 -14.84
CA VAL A 122 -15.98 -10.98 -13.98
C VAL A 122 -16.87 -11.97 -13.22
N PRO A 123 -16.55 -13.28 -13.25
CA PRO A 123 -17.29 -14.27 -12.49
C PRO A 123 -17.31 -13.96 -10.99
N PRO A 124 -18.39 -14.29 -10.27
CA PRO A 124 -18.55 -13.99 -8.83
C PRO A 124 -17.42 -14.56 -7.96
N ALA A 125 -16.91 -15.74 -8.31
CA ALA A 125 -15.79 -16.39 -7.60
C ALA A 125 -14.48 -15.58 -7.63
N ILE A 126 -14.30 -14.71 -8.63
CA ILE A 126 -13.15 -13.79 -8.73
C ILE A 126 -13.55 -12.41 -8.19
N ALA A 127 -14.77 -11.96 -8.48
CA ALA A 127 -15.28 -10.66 -8.06
C ALA A 127 -15.32 -10.50 -6.53
N GLN A 128 -15.53 -11.58 -5.77
CA GLN A 128 -15.51 -11.56 -4.30
C GLN A 128 -14.20 -10.98 -3.73
N PHE A 129 -13.05 -11.13 -4.41
CA PHE A 129 -11.77 -10.55 -3.96
C PHE A 129 -11.69 -9.03 -4.12
N THR A 130 -12.59 -8.42 -4.90
CA THR A 130 -12.69 -6.96 -4.99
C THR A 130 -13.40 -6.36 -3.77
N HIS A 131 -14.22 -7.16 -3.08
CA HIS A 131 -14.83 -6.79 -1.81
C HIS A 131 -13.84 -7.05 -0.68
N THR A 132 -13.27 -5.98 -0.16
CA THR A 132 -12.25 -6.03 0.89
C THR A 132 -12.74 -5.37 2.16
N LEU A 133 -12.16 -5.75 3.29
CA LEU A 133 -12.38 -5.11 4.58
C LEU A 133 -12.08 -3.60 4.50
N ASP A 134 -12.88 -2.81 5.22
CA ASP A 134 -12.68 -1.37 5.32
C ASP A 134 -11.37 -1.03 6.05
N LYS A 135 -10.89 0.21 5.88
CA LYS A 135 -9.58 0.64 6.39
C LYS A 135 -9.51 0.57 7.92
N ASN A 136 -10.59 0.86 8.62
CA ASN A 136 -10.59 0.98 10.07
C ASN A 136 -10.51 -0.41 10.69
N THR A 137 -11.39 -1.32 10.29
CA THR A 137 -11.37 -2.71 10.77
C THR A 137 -10.08 -3.42 10.35
N ALA A 138 -9.57 -3.15 9.13
CA ALA A 138 -8.28 -3.69 8.71
C ALA A 138 -7.12 -3.21 9.62
N THR A 139 -7.16 -1.98 10.10
CA THR A 139 -6.12 -1.45 10.99
C THR A 139 -6.15 -2.14 12.35
N GLN A 140 -7.34 -2.41 12.90
CA GLN A 140 -7.50 -3.21 14.12
C GLN A 140 -6.99 -4.64 13.94
N LEU A 141 -7.34 -5.27 12.82
CA LEU A 141 -6.87 -6.61 12.47
C LEU A 141 -5.34 -6.68 12.39
N PHE A 142 -4.69 -5.72 11.74
CA PHE A 142 -3.22 -5.70 11.65
C PHE A 142 -2.55 -5.42 13.00
N LYS A 143 -3.15 -4.61 13.88
CA LYS A 143 -2.64 -4.41 15.25
C LYS A 143 -2.66 -5.71 16.04
N LEU A 144 -3.75 -6.49 15.95
CA LEU A 144 -3.83 -7.80 16.58
C LEU A 144 -2.78 -8.76 15.99
N LEU A 145 -2.69 -8.85 14.66
CA LEU A 145 -1.71 -9.72 13.99
C LEU A 145 -0.25 -9.38 14.36
N ASP A 146 0.05 -8.11 14.64
CA ASP A 146 1.38 -7.65 15.05
C ASP A 146 1.81 -8.21 16.41
N LYS A 147 0.87 -8.41 17.34
CA LYS A 147 1.12 -9.03 18.64
C LYS A 147 1.52 -10.51 18.53
N TYR A 148 1.03 -11.20 17.49
CA TYR A 148 1.20 -12.65 17.29
C TYR A 148 2.18 -13.00 16.17
N ARG A 149 3.13 -12.11 15.86
CA ARG A 149 4.14 -12.37 14.82
C ARG A 149 4.98 -13.61 15.13
N PRO A 150 5.28 -14.44 14.12
CA PRO A 150 6.21 -15.54 14.28
C PRO A 150 7.64 -15.02 14.49
N GLU A 151 8.43 -15.75 15.27
CA GLU A 151 9.82 -15.42 15.57
C GLU A 151 10.69 -15.22 14.32
N THR A 152 11.61 -14.26 14.41
CA THR A 152 12.67 -14.10 13.41
C THR A 152 13.73 -15.20 13.55
N LYS A 153 14.56 -15.40 12.51
CA LYS A 153 15.66 -16.37 12.58
C LYS A 153 16.67 -16.02 13.69
N GLN A 154 16.90 -14.73 13.93
CA GLN A 154 17.82 -14.23 14.94
C GLN A 154 17.27 -14.47 16.35
N GLU A 155 16.00 -14.14 16.60
CA GLU A 155 15.31 -14.44 17.85
C GLU A 155 15.26 -15.94 18.12
N LYS A 156 14.99 -16.75 17.09
CA LYS A 156 14.99 -18.20 17.21
C LYS A 156 16.36 -18.73 17.63
N LYS A 157 17.44 -18.22 17.03
CA LYS A 157 18.81 -18.57 17.41
C LYS A 157 19.09 -18.18 18.86
N ALA A 158 18.80 -16.93 19.24
CA ALA A 158 19.00 -16.44 20.60
C ALA A 158 18.21 -17.26 21.64
N ARG A 159 16.96 -17.65 21.31
CA ARG A 159 16.17 -18.55 22.17
C ARG A 159 16.84 -19.91 22.32
N LEU A 160 17.29 -20.52 21.22
CA LEU A 160 17.95 -21.82 21.27
C LEU A 160 19.28 -21.76 22.04
N ASP A 161 20.05 -20.69 21.87
CA ASP A 161 21.30 -20.46 22.61
C ASP A 161 21.02 -20.28 24.12
N ALA A 162 19.96 -19.55 24.48
CA ALA A 162 19.55 -19.39 25.88
C ALA A 162 19.06 -20.70 26.50
N VAL A 163 18.28 -21.50 25.76
CA VAL A 163 17.85 -22.83 26.21
C VAL A 163 19.04 -23.77 26.38
N ALA A 164 20.00 -23.74 25.44
CA ALA A 164 21.21 -24.54 25.51
C ALA A 164 22.06 -24.17 26.75
N LYS A 165 22.24 -22.88 27.04
CA LYS A 165 22.93 -22.40 28.24
C LYS A 165 22.23 -22.82 29.53
N ALA A 166 20.92 -22.62 29.62
CA ALA A 166 20.13 -23.02 30.79
C ALA A 166 20.19 -24.54 31.04
N THR A 167 20.17 -25.34 29.97
CA THR A 167 20.30 -26.80 30.04
C THR A 167 21.71 -27.21 30.49
N ALA A 168 22.75 -26.51 30.03
CA ALA A 168 24.15 -26.76 30.43
C ALA A 168 24.42 -26.37 31.90
N GLU A 169 23.73 -25.36 32.42
CA GLU A 169 23.76 -24.95 33.84
C GLU A 169 22.93 -25.87 34.75
N GLY A 170 22.37 -26.96 34.22
CA GLY A 170 21.64 -27.97 34.99
C GLY A 170 20.23 -27.54 35.42
N GLN A 171 19.70 -26.43 34.89
CA GLN A 171 18.30 -26.08 35.09
C GLN A 171 17.43 -26.98 34.21
N GLU A 172 16.56 -27.77 34.82
CA GLU A 172 15.59 -28.59 34.09
C GLU A 172 14.76 -27.73 33.12
N GLN A 173 14.58 -28.22 31.89
CA GLN A 173 13.73 -27.59 30.90
C GLN A 173 12.28 -27.59 31.40
N LYS A 174 11.87 -26.49 32.03
CA LYS A 174 10.45 -26.25 32.32
C LYS A 174 9.69 -26.34 30.99
N GLU A 175 8.68 -27.21 30.92
CA GLU A 175 7.80 -27.33 29.76
C GLU A 175 7.23 -25.94 29.43
N THR A 176 7.77 -25.34 28.37
CA THR A 176 7.31 -24.01 27.94
C THR A 176 6.02 -24.20 27.16
N LYS A 177 4.95 -23.57 27.66
CA LYS A 177 3.65 -23.56 26.98
C LYS A 177 3.84 -23.13 25.52
N LYS A 178 3.22 -23.88 24.60
CA LYS A 178 3.34 -23.64 23.16
C LYS A 178 2.99 -22.19 22.83
N PRO A 179 3.90 -21.42 22.22
CA PRO A 179 3.63 -20.03 21.89
C PRO A 179 2.54 -19.89 20.84
N HIS A 180 1.66 -18.91 21.03
CA HIS A 180 0.64 -18.53 20.07
C HIS A 180 1.26 -17.67 18.97
N PHE A 181 1.16 -18.15 17.74
CA PHE A 181 1.65 -17.43 16.56
C PHE A 181 0.61 -17.48 15.46
N VAL A 182 0.62 -16.42 14.67
CA VAL A 182 -0.02 -16.39 13.37
C VAL A 182 0.53 -17.52 12.50
N LYS A 183 -0.37 -18.39 12.02
CA LYS A 183 -0.01 -19.44 11.06
C LYS A 183 -0.11 -18.88 9.65
N TYR A 184 0.79 -19.33 8.78
CA TYR A 184 0.89 -18.84 7.41
C TYR A 184 1.23 -19.97 6.45
N GLY A 185 1.04 -19.69 5.16
CA GLY A 185 1.26 -20.63 4.08
C GLY A 185 -0.02 -21.36 3.69
N LEU A 186 -0.27 -21.45 2.39
CA LEU A 186 -1.55 -21.92 1.85
C LEU A 186 -1.94 -23.30 2.39
N ASN A 187 -1.05 -24.30 2.23
CA ASN A 187 -1.34 -25.69 2.58
C ASN A 187 -1.59 -25.86 4.08
N HIS A 188 -0.82 -25.17 4.91
CA HIS A 188 -1.01 -25.21 6.36
C HIS A 188 -2.31 -24.53 6.76
N CYS A 189 -2.63 -23.36 6.19
CA CYS A 189 -3.88 -22.67 6.46
C CYS A 189 -5.10 -23.54 6.07
N VAL A 190 -5.07 -24.19 4.91
CA VAL A 190 -6.14 -25.10 4.46
C VAL A 190 -6.34 -26.24 5.44
N ALA A 191 -5.27 -26.93 5.84
CA ALA A 191 -5.35 -28.04 6.80
C ALA A 191 -5.96 -27.60 8.15
N LEU A 192 -5.71 -26.37 8.58
CA LEU A 192 -6.29 -25.82 9.82
C LEU A 192 -7.77 -25.48 9.70
N VAL A 193 -8.20 -25.01 8.54
CA VAL A 193 -9.61 -24.74 8.28
C VAL A 193 -10.40 -26.05 8.16
N GLU A 194 -9.84 -27.06 7.50
CA GLU A 194 -10.43 -28.40 7.44
C GLU A 194 -10.51 -29.07 8.81
N ALA A 195 -9.48 -28.90 9.65
CA ALA A 195 -9.50 -29.37 11.02
C ALA A 195 -10.39 -28.53 11.97
N LYS A 196 -11.03 -27.45 11.48
CA LYS A 196 -11.81 -26.47 12.28
C LYS A 196 -11.03 -25.89 13.47
N LYS A 197 -9.71 -25.78 13.35
CA LYS A 197 -8.81 -25.21 14.38
C LYS A 197 -8.50 -23.73 14.13
N ALA A 198 -8.93 -23.18 13.00
CA ALA A 198 -8.76 -21.77 12.68
C ALA A 198 -9.91 -20.95 13.27
N SER A 199 -9.58 -19.94 14.08
CA SER A 199 -10.55 -18.98 14.61
C SER A 199 -10.86 -17.87 13.62
N LEU A 200 -9.88 -17.43 12.82
CA LEU A 200 -10.04 -16.40 11.80
C LEU A 200 -9.07 -16.62 10.63
N VAL A 201 -9.58 -16.53 9.40
CA VAL A 201 -8.78 -16.66 8.17
C VAL A 201 -8.70 -15.32 7.44
N VAL A 202 -7.49 -14.87 7.13
CA VAL A 202 -7.23 -13.61 6.43
C VAL A 202 -6.64 -13.92 5.06
N ILE A 203 -7.31 -13.46 4.01
CA ILE A 203 -6.97 -13.71 2.61
C ILE A 203 -6.57 -12.40 1.94
N ALA A 204 -5.49 -12.40 1.17
CA ALA A 204 -5.11 -11.24 0.35
C ALA A 204 -5.96 -11.15 -0.93
N HIS A 205 -6.29 -9.93 -1.34
CA HIS A 205 -7.04 -9.69 -2.59
C HIS A 205 -6.21 -9.77 -3.89
N ASP A 206 -4.89 -9.60 -3.81
CA ASP A 206 -3.97 -9.33 -4.92
C ASP A 206 -3.01 -10.51 -5.18
N VAL A 207 -3.50 -11.73 -4.96
CA VAL A 207 -2.75 -12.96 -5.25
C VAL A 207 -2.72 -13.20 -6.75
N ASP A 208 -1.54 -13.51 -7.27
CA ASP A 208 -1.27 -13.81 -8.68
C ASP A 208 -0.30 -14.99 -8.66
N PRO A 209 -0.71 -16.23 -9.03
CA PRO A 209 -1.98 -16.64 -9.65
C PRO A 209 -3.18 -16.69 -8.69
N ILE A 210 -4.39 -16.35 -9.17
CA ILE A 210 -5.59 -16.24 -8.32
C ILE A 210 -6.14 -17.60 -7.88
N GLU A 211 -5.94 -18.63 -8.69
CA GLU A 211 -6.39 -20.02 -8.53
C GLU A 211 -6.04 -20.58 -7.14
N LEU A 212 -4.90 -20.13 -6.60
CA LEU A 212 -4.43 -20.52 -5.28
C LEU A 212 -5.41 -20.18 -4.16
N VAL A 213 -6.20 -19.10 -4.30
CA VAL A 213 -7.09 -18.62 -3.22
C VAL A 213 -8.56 -18.65 -3.59
N VAL A 214 -8.94 -18.88 -4.85
CA VAL A 214 -10.36 -18.86 -5.30
C VAL A 214 -11.27 -19.76 -4.47
N PHE A 215 -10.78 -20.93 -4.07
CA PHE A 215 -11.59 -21.92 -3.32
C PHE A 215 -11.70 -21.62 -1.82
N LEU A 216 -10.84 -20.77 -1.26
CA LEU A 216 -10.75 -20.57 0.19
C LEU A 216 -12.02 -19.98 0.81
N PRO A 217 -12.66 -18.93 0.26
CA PRO A 217 -13.92 -18.42 0.81
C PRO A 217 -15.02 -19.48 0.88
N ALA A 218 -15.11 -20.34 -0.14
CA ALA A 218 -16.06 -21.45 -0.17
C ALA A 218 -15.74 -22.52 0.89
N LEU A 219 -14.46 -22.84 1.06
CA LEU A 219 -13.97 -23.81 2.04
C LEU A 219 -14.22 -23.29 3.47
N CYS A 220 -13.88 -22.04 3.77
CA CYS A 220 -14.12 -21.42 5.07
C CYS A 220 -15.61 -21.43 5.42
N ARG A 221 -16.49 -21.10 4.47
CA ARG A 221 -17.94 -21.18 4.66
C ARG A 221 -18.42 -22.60 4.96
N LYS A 222 -17.97 -23.59 4.18
CA LYS A 222 -18.36 -25.01 4.37
C LYS A 222 -17.96 -25.51 5.77
N MET A 223 -16.80 -25.09 6.26
CA MET A 223 -16.29 -25.48 7.58
C MET A 223 -16.82 -24.62 8.74
N GLY A 224 -17.52 -23.52 8.45
CA GLY A 224 -18.07 -22.60 9.46
C GLY A 224 -17.02 -21.65 10.07
N VAL A 225 -15.87 -21.48 9.40
CA VAL A 225 -14.78 -20.62 9.87
C VAL A 225 -14.94 -19.21 9.29
N PRO A 226 -14.89 -18.14 10.10
CA PRO A 226 -14.99 -16.77 9.61
C PRO A 226 -13.73 -16.39 8.81
N TYR A 227 -13.94 -15.66 7.72
CA TYR A 227 -12.86 -15.20 6.86
C TYR A 227 -12.99 -13.72 6.50
N VAL A 228 -11.86 -13.13 6.12
CA VAL A 228 -11.75 -11.73 5.72
C VAL A 228 -10.86 -11.63 4.49
N ILE A 229 -11.25 -10.74 3.57
CA ILE A 229 -10.41 -10.37 2.43
C ILE A 229 -9.78 -8.99 2.69
N VAL A 230 -8.47 -8.91 2.61
CA VAL A 230 -7.68 -7.71 2.96
C VAL A 230 -6.86 -7.22 1.77
N LYS A 231 -6.67 -5.90 1.70
CA LYS A 231 -5.82 -5.25 0.70
C LYS A 231 -4.33 -5.44 0.99
N GLY A 232 -3.63 -6.06 0.05
CA GLY A 232 -2.17 -6.12 -0.04
C GLY A 232 -1.55 -7.37 0.58
N LYS A 233 -1.15 -8.34 -0.26
CA LYS A 233 -0.39 -9.53 0.15
C LYS A 233 0.97 -9.20 0.76
N ALA A 234 1.53 -8.06 0.40
CA ALA A 234 2.77 -7.55 0.99
C ALA A 234 2.58 -7.20 2.47
N ARG A 235 1.43 -6.64 2.86
CA ARG A 235 1.13 -6.30 4.26
C ARG A 235 0.95 -7.54 5.14
N LEU A 236 0.36 -8.60 4.60
CA LEU A 236 0.34 -9.90 5.27
C LEU A 236 1.76 -10.49 5.37
N GLY A 237 2.57 -10.33 4.32
CA GLY A 237 3.97 -10.74 4.29
C GLY A 237 4.80 -10.08 5.41
N THR A 238 4.64 -8.78 5.62
CA THR A 238 5.38 -8.05 6.66
C THR A 238 5.12 -8.57 8.07
N VAL A 239 3.90 -9.04 8.36
CA VAL A 239 3.55 -9.66 9.65
C VAL A 239 4.37 -10.93 9.87
N VAL A 240 4.55 -11.75 8.83
CA VAL A 240 5.22 -13.06 8.94
C VAL A 240 6.69 -13.04 8.54
N HIS A 241 7.30 -11.85 8.46
CA HIS A 241 8.69 -11.64 8.02
C HIS A 241 8.99 -12.23 6.62
N LYS A 242 8.05 -12.12 5.69
CA LYS A 242 8.20 -12.51 4.28
C LYS A 242 7.89 -11.35 3.35
N LYS A 243 8.34 -11.43 2.08
CA LYS A 243 8.01 -10.42 1.06
C LYS A 243 6.50 -10.38 0.79
N THR A 244 5.86 -11.53 0.78
CA THR A 244 4.42 -11.70 0.50
C THR A 244 3.85 -12.88 1.29
N ALA A 245 2.57 -12.79 1.65
CA ALA A 245 1.78 -13.91 2.13
C ALA A 245 0.38 -13.85 1.51
N ALA A 246 -0.09 -14.97 0.95
CA ALA A 246 -1.42 -15.04 0.33
C ALA A 246 -2.52 -15.22 1.38
N VAL A 247 -2.25 -16.04 2.40
CA VAL A 247 -3.21 -16.42 3.44
C VAL A 247 -2.50 -16.47 4.78
N VAL A 248 -3.20 -16.01 5.80
CA VAL A 248 -2.77 -15.94 7.18
C VAL A 248 -3.93 -16.39 8.07
N THR A 249 -3.67 -17.22 9.07
CA THR A 249 -4.72 -17.76 9.96
C THR A 249 -4.33 -17.62 11.43
N LEU A 250 -5.30 -17.23 12.25
CA LEU A 250 -5.21 -17.28 13.70
C LEU A 250 -5.87 -18.57 14.19
N GLN A 251 -5.16 -19.35 15.01
CA GLN A 251 -5.70 -20.51 15.72
C GLN A 251 -6.27 -20.03 17.04
N ASP A 252 -5.38 -19.77 18.00
CA ASP A 252 -5.71 -19.33 19.34
C ASP A 252 -5.00 -18.01 19.64
N VAL A 253 -5.60 -17.23 20.51
CA VAL A 253 -5.18 -15.92 20.96
C VAL A 253 -5.10 -15.96 22.49
N ARG A 254 -4.27 -15.12 23.11
CA ARG A 254 -4.20 -15.01 24.57
C ARG A 254 -5.54 -14.48 25.10
N SER A 255 -5.87 -14.83 26.35
CA SER A 255 -7.13 -14.41 26.99
C SER A 255 -7.34 -12.89 27.03
N GLU A 256 -6.25 -12.11 27.07
CA GLU A 256 -6.28 -10.64 27.06
C GLU A 256 -6.84 -10.07 25.74
N ASP A 257 -6.54 -10.73 24.62
CA ASP A 257 -6.85 -10.26 23.26
C ASP A 257 -8.12 -10.93 22.68
N GLU A 258 -8.74 -11.85 23.43
CA GLU A 258 -9.91 -12.62 22.98
C GLU A 258 -11.10 -11.73 22.63
N ARG A 259 -11.29 -10.62 23.37
CA ARG A 259 -12.33 -9.61 23.08
C ARG A 259 -12.08 -8.86 21.78
N GLU A 260 -10.82 -8.52 21.48
CA GLU A 260 -10.43 -7.89 20.22
C GLU A 260 -10.70 -8.83 19.04
N LEU A 261 -10.33 -10.11 19.20
CA LEU A 261 -10.60 -11.14 18.20
C LEU A 261 -12.10 -11.35 17.99
N ALA A 262 -12.91 -11.42 19.04
CA ALA A 262 -14.36 -11.60 18.95
C ALA A 262 -15.03 -10.47 18.15
N THR A 263 -14.60 -9.23 18.38
CA THR A 263 -15.08 -8.05 17.64
C THR A 263 -14.74 -8.17 16.15
N LEU A 264 -13.51 -8.56 15.82
CA LEU A 264 -13.08 -8.79 14.44
C LEU A 264 -13.85 -9.94 13.79
N VAL A 265 -14.07 -11.04 14.50
CA VAL A 265 -14.84 -12.20 14.01
C VAL A 265 -16.29 -11.80 13.71
N GLN A 266 -16.93 -11.02 14.57
CA GLN A 266 -18.29 -10.53 14.35
C GLN A 266 -18.35 -9.62 13.11
N ALA A 267 -17.42 -8.66 12.99
CA ALA A 267 -17.32 -7.82 11.80
C ALA A 267 -17.03 -8.62 10.53
N SER A 268 -16.28 -9.72 10.64
CA SER A 268 -15.95 -10.61 9.52
C SER A 268 -17.20 -11.37 9.04
N LYS A 269 -17.97 -11.94 9.97
CA LYS A 269 -19.20 -12.67 9.65
C LYS A 269 -20.21 -11.78 8.93
N ALA A 270 -20.46 -10.59 9.48
CA ALA A 270 -21.41 -9.63 8.93
C ALA A 270 -21.02 -9.11 7.53
N ASN A 271 -19.72 -9.06 7.20
CA ASN A 271 -19.25 -8.56 5.91
C ASN A 271 -19.03 -9.64 4.85
N PHE A 272 -18.68 -10.86 5.26
CA PHE A 272 -18.25 -11.91 4.34
C PHE A 272 -19.10 -13.17 4.47
N SER A 273 -19.11 -13.83 5.63
CA SER A 273 -19.78 -15.13 5.80
C SER A 273 -21.29 -15.06 5.56
N ASP A 274 -21.97 -14.07 6.13
CA ASP A 274 -23.43 -13.94 6.05
C ASP A 274 -23.88 -13.45 4.66
N LYS A 275 -23.04 -12.62 4.02
CA LYS A 275 -23.27 -12.05 2.68
C LYS A 275 -22.80 -12.97 1.54
N TYR A 276 -22.29 -14.15 1.85
CA TYR A 276 -21.69 -15.04 0.85
C TYR A 276 -22.67 -15.42 -0.28
N GLU A 277 -23.94 -15.69 0.06
CA GLU A 277 -24.95 -16.06 -0.95
C GLU A 277 -25.22 -14.91 -1.94
N GLU A 278 -25.19 -13.67 -1.47
CA GLU A 278 -25.32 -12.49 -2.32
C GLU A 278 -24.08 -12.33 -3.21
N GLN A 279 -22.89 -12.41 -2.62
CA GLN A 279 -21.61 -12.30 -3.33
C GLN A 279 -21.44 -13.38 -4.40
N ARG A 280 -21.92 -14.61 -4.14
CA ARG A 280 -21.90 -15.72 -5.10
C ARG A 280 -22.76 -15.45 -6.34
N ARG A 281 -23.79 -14.63 -6.23
CA ARG A 281 -24.68 -14.27 -7.34
C ARG A 281 -24.26 -12.96 -8.02
N GLN A 282 -23.48 -12.13 -7.34
CA GLN A 282 -23.06 -10.83 -7.85
C GLN A 282 -21.90 -10.97 -8.84
N TRP A 283 -22.19 -10.73 -10.11
CA TRP A 283 -21.16 -10.60 -11.13
C TRP A 283 -20.43 -9.25 -10.97
N GLY A 284 -19.10 -9.29 -11.14
CA GLY A 284 -18.26 -8.11 -11.13
C GLY A 284 -17.99 -7.54 -12.52
N GLY A 285 -17.28 -6.42 -12.56
CA GLY A 285 -16.83 -5.81 -13.82
C GLY A 285 -17.96 -5.21 -14.65
N GLY A 286 -17.82 -5.24 -15.98
CA GLY A 286 -18.77 -4.62 -16.90
C GLY A 286 -18.80 -3.08 -16.86
N LEU A 287 -17.80 -2.44 -16.25
CA LEU A 287 -17.76 -0.99 -16.09
C LEU A 287 -17.30 -0.33 -17.38
N ARG A 288 -18.06 0.62 -17.96
CA ARG A 288 -17.59 1.38 -19.14
C ARG A 288 -16.48 2.38 -18.80
N GLY A 289 -15.72 2.79 -19.83
CA GLY A 289 -14.68 3.83 -19.69
C GLY A 289 -15.27 5.23 -19.52
N ASN A 290 -14.52 6.14 -18.89
CA ASN A 290 -15.05 7.47 -18.53
C ASN A 290 -15.58 8.27 -19.74
N LYS A 291 -14.84 8.27 -20.86
CA LYS A 291 -15.29 8.91 -22.12
C LYS A 291 -16.63 8.37 -22.62
N SER A 292 -16.83 7.05 -22.52
CA SER A 292 -18.08 6.40 -22.93
C SER A 292 -19.23 6.77 -21.99
N LYS A 293 -18.98 6.81 -20.67
CA LYS A 293 -19.98 7.25 -19.68
C LYS A 293 -20.38 8.71 -19.91
N GLU A 294 -19.42 9.59 -20.18
CA GLU A 294 -19.67 11.00 -20.47
C GLU A 294 -20.49 11.18 -21.76
N MET A 295 -20.18 10.43 -22.82
CA MET A 295 -20.96 10.47 -24.06
C MET A 295 -22.42 10.06 -23.82
N LEU A 296 -22.65 8.96 -23.10
CA LEU A 296 -23.99 8.50 -22.75
C LEU A 296 -24.72 9.50 -21.84
N ARG A 297 -24.00 10.09 -20.86
CA ARG A 297 -24.54 11.13 -19.99
C ARG A 297 -24.97 12.37 -20.78
N LYS A 298 -24.17 12.81 -21.74
CA LYS A 298 -24.53 13.94 -22.63
C LYS A 298 -25.75 13.60 -23.48
N ARG A 299 -25.81 12.40 -24.06
CA ARG A 299 -26.96 11.93 -24.85
C ARG A 299 -28.25 11.90 -24.04
N ALA A 300 -28.22 11.33 -22.85
CA ALA A 300 -29.38 11.25 -21.98
C ALA A 300 -29.83 12.61 -21.44
N LYS A 301 -28.88 13.53 -21.18
CA LYS A 301 -29.20 14.93 -20.86
C LYS A 301 -29.88 15.63 -22.04
N ALA A 302 -29.42 15.38 -23.27
CA ALA A 302 -30.03 15.95 -24.47
C ALA A 302 -31.44 15.39 -24.73
N SER A 303 -31.70 14.12 -24.38
CA SER A 303 -33.04 13.52 -24.47
C SER A 303 -33.96 13.86 -23.29
N GLY A 304 -33.58 14.81 -22.42
CA GLY A 304 -34.41 15.26 -21.29
C GLY A 304 -34.57 14.25 -20.15
N GLN A 305 -33.84 13.13 -20.16
CA GLN A 305 -33.88 12.17 -19.07
C GLN A 305 -33.00 12.65 -17.92
N THR A 306 -33.59 12.84 -16.73
CA THR A 306 -32.84 13.09 -15.50
C THR A 306 -32.15 11.81 -15.07
N LEU A 307 -30.92 11.61 -15.52
CA LEU A 307 -30.10 10.46 -15.13
C LEU A 307 -29.81 10.51 -13.62
N SER A 308 -30.37 9.56 -12.86
CA SER A 308 -29.85 9.25 -11.54
C SER A 308 -28.42 8.68 -11.69
N ALA A 309 -27.51 9.08 -10.80
CA ALA A 309 -26.11 8.65 -10.84
C ALA A 309 -25.95 7.12 -10.80
N ALA A 310 -26.92 6.41 -10.21
CA ALA A 310 -26.93 4.95 -10.09
C ALA A 310 -27.11 4.21 -11.44
N THR A 311 -27.82 4.82 -12.41
CA THR A 311 -28.07 4.18 -13.72
C THR A 311 -26.89 4.35 -14.68
N VAL A 312 -26.13 5.44 -14.54
CA VAL A 312 -24.95 5.76 -15.36
C VAL A 312 -23.74 4.86 -15.06
N GLY A 313 -23.68 4.27 -13.86
CA GLY A 313 -22.59 3.37 -13.47
C GLY A 313 -22.66 1.99 -14.12
N LYS A 314 -23.88 1.51 -14.41
CA LYS A 314 -24.17 0.22 -15.06
C LYS A 314 -24.38 0.33 -16.57
N LEU A 315 -24.66 1.54 -17.08
CA LEU A 315 -24.58 1.87 -18.50
C LEU A 315 -23.11 1.96 -18.90
#